data_AF-A0A838TXJ4-F1
#
_entry.id   AF-A0A838TXJ4-F1
#
_cell.length_a   1.000
_cell.length_b   1.000
_cell.length_c   1.000
_cell.angle_alpha   90.00
_cell.angle_beta   90.00
_cell.angle_gamma   90.00
#
_symmetry.space_group_name_H-M   'P 1'
#
loop_
_entity.id
_entity.type
_entity.pdbx_description
1 polymer ?
#
loop_
_entity_poly.entity_id
_entity_poly.type
_entity_poly.pdbx_seq_one_letter_code
_entity_poly.pdbx_strand_id
1 'polypeptide(L)' 'MSKLTHVFSSVLGIDESEVTPELSPESASSWDSLNAIILLTEIEKALGVRFEYSEAMAIKNFADVINLVKSKGKDPYE' A
#
# COMPACT_ATOMS: atom_id res chain seq x y z
N MET A 1 12.30 2.20 -8.94
CA MET A 1 10.99 1.61 -8.64
C MET A 1 11.05 1.09 -7.23
N SER A 2 9.97 1.24 -6.48
CA SER A 2 9.98 1.17 -5.02
C SER A 2 9.32 -0.10 -4.53
N LYS A 3 9.80 -0.70 -3.45
CA LYS A 3 9.23 -1.95 -2.91
C LYS A 3 7.70 -1.85 -2.71
N LEU A 4 7.21 -0.70 -2.26
CA LEU A 4 5.78 -0.44 -2.12
C LEU A 4 5.02 -0.52 -3.46
N THR A 5 5.54 0.11 -4.50
CA THR A 5 4.93 0.08 -5.84
C THR A 5 4.81 -1.36 -6.33
N HIS A 6 5.86 -2.16 -6.14
CA HIS A 6 5.88 -3.56 -6.53
C HIS A 6 4.85 -4.40 -5.76
N VAL A 7 4.72 -4.21 -4.44
CA VAL A 7 3.70 -4.87 -3.63
C VAL A 7 2.30 -4.55 -4.13
N PHE A 8 2.03 -3.27 -4.42
CA PHE A 8 0.75 -2.82 -4.94
C PHE A 8 0.42 -3.43 -6.29
N SER A 9 1.35 -3.37 -7.23
CA SER A 9 1.21 -3.99 -8.56
C SER A 9 0.94 -5.50 -8.45
N SER A 10 1.71 -6.20 -7.62
CA SER A 10 1.61 -7.66 -7.46
C SER A 10 0.29 -8.10 -6.81
N VAL A 11 -0.18 -7.41 -5.77
CA VAL A 11 -1.42 -7.76 -5.09
C VAL A 11 -2.66 -7.36 -5.91
N LEU A 12 -2.64 -6.18 -6.53
CA LEU A 12 -3.78 -5.69 -7.31
C LEU A 12 -3.82 -6.26 -8.74
N GLY A 13 -2.72 -6.89 -9.19
CA GLY A 13 -2.60 -7.44 -10.54
C GLY A 13 -2.60 -6.36 -11.62
N ILE A 14 -2.09 -5.17 -11.31
CA ILE A 14 -1.99 -4.02 -12.23
C ILE A 14 -0.53 -3.72 -12.56
N ASP A 15 -0.27 -2.96 -13.62
CA ASP A 15 1.09 -2.56 -13.95
C ASP A 15 1.67 -1.59 -12.90
N GLU A 16 2.97 -1.66 -12.63
CA GLU A 16 3.63 -0.72 -11.71
C GLU A 16 3.48 0.74 -12.15
N SER A 17 3.29 0.99 -13.44
CA SER A 17 3.03 2.32 -14.00
C SER A 17 1.64 2.85 -13.63
N GLU A 18 0.69 1.98 -13.28
CA GLU A 18 -0.66 2.37 -12.83
C GLU A 18 -0.70 2.67 -11.32
N VAL A 19 0.33 2.29 -10.58
CA VAL A 19 0.46 2.57 -9.15
C VAL A 19 0.86 4.02 -8.94
N THR A 20 -0.15 4.89 -8.96
CA THR A 20 -0.01 6.33 -8.75
C THR A 20 -0.39 6.72 -7.31
N PRO A 21 0.05 7.91 -6.82
CA PRO A 21 -0.34 8.41 -5.50
C PRO A 21 -1.86 8.53 -5.29
N GLU A 22 -2.59 8.72 -6.39
CA GLU A 22 -4.06 8.86 -6.41
C GLU A 22 -4.78 7.50 -6.44
N LEU A 23 -4.05 6.39 -6.65
CA LEU A 23 -4.60 5.05 -6.64
C LEU A 23 -5.33 4.80 -5.32
N SER A 24 -6.57 4.35 -5.41
CA SER A 24 -7.49 4.20 -4.30
C SER A 24 -8.44 3.01 -4.56
N PRO A 25 -9.12 2.49 -3.53
CA PRO A 25 -10.15 1.46 -3.68
C PRO A 25 -11.27 1.84 -4.67
N GLU A 26 -11.53 3.14 -4.82
CA GLU A 26 -12.56 3.65 -5.74
C GLU A 26 -12.09 3.67 -7.19
N SER A 27 -10.79 3.85 -7.43
CA SER A 27 -10.21 3.89 -8.79
C SER A 27 -9.72 2.51 -9.25
N ALA A 28 -9.25 1.68 -8.33
CA ALA A 28 -8.75 0.34 -8.61
C ALA A 28 -9.79 -0.72 -8.21
N SER A 29 -10.49 -1.31 -9.18
CA SER A 29 -11.49 -2.35 -8.91
C SER A 29 -10.91 -3.59 -8.22
N SER A 30 -9.61 -3.88 -8.40
CA SER A 30 -8.92 -4.95 -7.67
C SER A 30 -8.66 -4.62 -6.21
N TRP A 31 -8.72 -3.35 -5.79
CA TRP A 31 -8.45 -2.98 -4.40
C TRP A 31 -9.73 -3.08 -3.56
N ASP A 32 -10.24 -4.29 -3.43
CA ASP A 32 -11.38 -4.64 -2.58
C ASP A 32 -10.96 -4.98 -1.14
N SER A 33 -11.93 -5.33 -0.29
CA SER A 33 -11.71 -5.65 1.12
C SER A 33 -10.66 -6.76 1.36
N LEU A 34 -10.60 -7.78 0.50
CA LEU A 34 -9.64 -8.87 0.63
C LEU A 34 -8.23 -8.39 0.27
N ASN A 35 -8.11 -7.74 -0.89
CA ASN A 35 -6.82 -7.22 -1.35
C ASN A 35 -6.28 -6.10 -0.45
N ALA A 36 -7.14 -5.33 0.21
CA ALA A 36 -6.71 -4.36 1.24
C ALA A 36 -5.98 -5.05 2.42
N ILE A 37 -6.49 -6.19 2.90
CA ILE A 37 -5.86 -6.97 3.98
C ILE A 37 -4.54 -7.59 3.51
N ILE A 38 -4.51 -8.12 2.27
CA ILE A 38 -3.30 -8.69 1.69
C ILE A 38 -2.24 -7.60 1.48
N LEU A 39 -2.61 -6.43 0.96
CA LEU A 39 -1.72 -5.28 0.79
C LEU A 39 -1.07 -4.91 2.12
N LEU A 40 -1.87 -4.68 3.16
CA LEU A 40 -1.36 -4.38 4.51
C LEU A 40 -0.33 -5.41 4.96
N THR A 41 -0.67 -6.70 4.85
CA THR A 41 0.20 -7.81 5.26
C THR A 41 1.51 -7.85 4.48
N GLU A 42 1.47 -7.65 3.16
CA GLU A 42 2.66 -7.68 2.31
C GLU A 42 3.53 -6.44 2.49
N ILE A 43 2.94 -5.26 2.72
CA ILE A 43 3.67 -4.03 3.06
C ILE A 43 4.39 -4.20 4.41
N GLU A 44 3.70 -4.74 5.42
CA GLU A 44 4.28 -5.04 6.74
C GLU A 44 5.49 -5.97 6.63
N LYS A 45 5.37 -7.04 5.84
CA LYS A 45 6.48 -7.98 5.58
C LYS A 45 7.63 -7.34 4.79
N ALA A 46 7.32 -6.61 3.73
CA ALA A 46 8.31 -6.03 2.82
C ALA A 46 9.17 -4.96 3.51
N LEU A 47 8.56 -4.17 4.40
CA LEU A 47 9.22 -3.05 5.09
C LEU A 47 9.60 -3.38 6.54
N GLY A 48 9.12 -4.51 7.08
CA GLY A 48 9.30 -4.88 8.48
C GLY A 48 8.64 -3.90 9.43
N VAL A 49 7.43 -3.45 9.09
CA VAL A 49 6.58 -2.57 9.92
C VAL A 49 5.35 -3.33 10.39
N ARG A 50 4.66 -2.77 11.38
CA ARG A 50 3.31 -3.20 11.74
C ARG A 50 2.38 -2.00 11.79
N PHE A 51 1.21 -2.15 11.20
CA PHE A 51 0.16 -1.14 11.23
C PHE A 51 -0.88 -1.52 12.28
N GLU A 52 -1.31 -0.54 13.05
CA GLU A 52 -2.47 -0.70 13.92
C GLU A 52 -3.76 -0.68 13.09
N TYR A 53 -4.81 -1.31 13.62
CA TYR A 53 -6.10 -1.36 12.93
C TYR A 53 -6.65 0.04 12.58
N SER A 54 -6.47 1.01 13.47
CA SER A 54 -6.87 2.41 13.24
C SER A 54 -6.06 3.08 12.13
N GLU A 55 -4.78 2.74 11.98
CA GLU A 55 -3.92 3.24 10.91
C GLU A 55 -4.32 2.62 9.56
N ALA A 56 -4.56 1.30 9.56
CA ALA A 56 -5.05 0.58 8.40
C ALA A 56 -6.39 1.14 7.88
N MET A 57 -7.32 1.47 8.79
CA MET A 57 -8.60 2.12 8.45
C MET A 57 -8.44 3.54 7.92
N ALA A 58 -7.34 4.23 8.24
CA ALA A 58 -7.09 5.58 7.76
C ALA A 58 -6.57 5.61 6.30
N ILE A 59 -6.13 4.47 5.76
CA ILE A 59 -5.62 4.37 4.39
C ILE A 59 -6.78 4.51 3.39
N LYS A 60 -6.74 5.57 2.58
CA LYS A 60 -7.73 5.81 1.51
C LYS A 60 -7.13 5.68 0.12
N ASN A 61 -5.83 5.89 -0.01
CA ASN A 61 -5.11 5.86 -1.26
C ASN A 61 -3.66 5.44 -1.02
N PHE A 62 -2.92 5.26 -2.11
CA PHE A 62 -1.51 4.89 -2.06
C PHE A 62 -0.65 5.95 -1.36
N ALA A 63 -0.96 7.24 -1.50
CA ALA A 63 -0.22 8.31 -0.81
C ALA A 63 -0.35 8.24 0.73
N ASP A 64 -1.51 7.85 1.26
CA ASP A 64 -1.69 7.61 2.71
C ASP A 64 -0.76 6.50 3.20
N VAL A 65 -0.60 5.42 2.43
CA VAL A 65 0.33 4.33 2.77
C VAL A 65 1.78 4.83 2.80
N ILE A 66 2.19 5.61 1.81
CA ILE A 66 3.53 6.21 1.75
C ILE A 66 3.77 7.06 3.01
N ASN A 67 2.80 7.89 3.39
CA ASN A 67 2.90 8.74 4.58
C ASN A 67 2.95 7.92 5.86
N LEU A 68 2.15 6.87 5.97
CA LEU A 68 2.11 5.99 7.13
C LEU A 68 3.46 5.27 7.31
N VAL A 69 4.03 4.75 6.23
CA VAL A 69 5.35 4.10 6.22
C VAL A 69 6.46 5.07 6.64
N LYS A 70 6.46 6.29 6.10
CA LYS A 70 7.38 7.35 6.54
C LYS A 70 7.21 7.67 8.02
N SER A 71 5.98 7.70 8.50
CA SER A 71 5.67 7.97 9.91
C SER A 71 6.16 6.84 10.85
N LYS A 72 6.37 5.62 10.33
CA LYS A 72 7.04 4.51 11.03
C LYS A 72 8.57 4.58 10.96
N GLY A 73 9.14 5.58 10.27
CA GLY A 73 10.59 5.75 10.12
C GLY A 73 11.22 4.79 9.10
N LYS A 74 10.44 4.26 8.16
CA LYS A 74 10.93 3.45 7.03
C LYS A 74 10.90 4.26 5.74
N ASP A 75 11.82 3.95 4.83
CA ASP A 75 11.77 4.55 3.52
C ASP A 75 10.79 3.78 2.61
N PRO A 76 9.77 4.46 2.05
CA PRO A 76 8.81 3.80 1.17
C PRO A 76 9.37 3.51 -0.23
N TYR A 77 10.55 4.04 -0.55
CA TYR A 77 11.20 3.93 -1.85
C TYR A 77 12.46 3.04 -1.84
N GLU A 78 12.82 2.50 -0.68
CA GLU A 78 13.92 1.56 -0.42
C GLU A 78 13.83 0.25 -1.22
#